data_AF-A0A535Y291-F1
#
_entry.id   AF-A0A535Y291-F1
#
_cell.length_a   1.000
_cell.length_b   1.000
_cell.length_c   1.000
_cell.angle_alpha   90.00
_cell.angle_beta   90.00
_cell.angle_gamma   90.00
#
_symmetry.space_group_name_H-M   'P 1'
#
loop_
_entity.id
_entity.type
_entity.pdbx_description
1 polymer ?
#
loop_
_entity_poly.entity_id
_entity_poly.type
_entity_poly.pdbx_seq_one_letter_code
_entity_poly.pdbx_strand_id
1 'polypeptide(L)' 'MPRGVAASIRHQGGLSTLNVDQNRFPLVSDGLYRSTDYDTATNKVDISLETGVTSIQVS' A
#
# COMPACT_ATOMS: atom_id res chain seq x y z
N MET A 1 -5.49 -7.98 -5.91
CA MET A 1 -4.16 -8.64 -6.05
C MET A 1 -4.26 -10.18 -5.91
N PRO A 2 -3.39 -11.00 -6.53
CA PRO A 2 -3.38 -12.46 -6.32
C PRO A 2 -3.03 -12.84 -4.86
N ARG A 3 -3.62 -13.92 -4.33
CA ARG A 3 -3.32 -14.43 -2.98
C ARG A 3 -1.87 -14.94 -2.94
N GLY A 4 -1.06 -14.43 -2.00
CA GLY A 4 0.37 -14.76 -1.87
C GLY A 4 1.33 -13.73 -2.45
N VAL A 5 0.81 -12.61 -2.94
CA VAL A 5 1.62 -11.41 -3.23
C VAL A 5 1.48 -10.44 -2.08
N ALA A 6 2.62 -10.04 -1.53
CA ALA A 6 2.69 -8.97 -0.57
C ALA A 6 2.99 -7.65 -1.30
N ALA A 7 2.35 -6.58 -0.85
CA ALA A 7 2.61 -5.23 -1.32
C ALA A 7 3.02 -4.29 -0.19
N SER A 8 3.88 -3.34 -0.53
CA SER A 8 4.30 -2.20 0.25
C SER A 8 3.90 -0.96 -0.54
N ILE A 9 3.06 -0.12 0.04
CA ILE A 9 2.45 1.03 -0.61
C ILE A 9 2.87 2.25 0.20
N ARG A 10 3.68 3.11 -0.41
CA ARG A 10 4.14 4.36 0.18
C ARG A 10 3.51 5.51 -0.56
N HIS A 11 2.88 6.41 0.19
CA HIS A 11 2.28 7.61 -0.31
C HIS A 11 2.97 8.83 0.31
N GLN A 12 3.46 9.72 -0.54
CA GLN A 12 4.09 10.98 -0.14
C GLN A 12 3.43 12.13 -0.92
N GLY A 13 2.46 12.79 -0.28
CA GLY A 13 1.67 13.87 -0.89
C GLY A 13 0.53 14.32 0.02
N GLY A 14 0.18 15.62 0.01
CA GLY A 14 -0.93 16.14 0.82
C GLY A 14 -2.31 15.78 0.26
N LEU A 15 -3.32 15.68 1.14
CA LEU A 15 -4.78 15.51 0.87
C LEU A 15 -5.21 14.49 -0.22
N SER A 16 -4.36 13.57 -0.63
CA SER A 16 -4.76 12.44 -1.48
C SER A 16 -5.42 11.36 -0.62
N THR A 17 -6.69 11.07 -0.87
CA THR A 17 -7.41 10.00 -0.18
C THR A 17 -6.98 8.66 -0.76
N LEU A 18 -6.14 7.93 -0.03
CA LEU A 18 -5.75 6.57 -0.39
C LEU A 18 -6.71 5.57 0.27
N ASN A 19 -7.45 4.83 -0.55
CA ASN A 19 -8.36 3.80 -0.07
C ASN A 19 -7.71 2.42 -0.27
N VAL A 20 -7.16 1.88 0.81
CA VAL A 20 -6.46 0.60 0.85
C VAL A 20 -7.27 -0.38 1.69
N ASP A 21 -7.38 -1.62 1.23
CA ASP A 21 -7.88 -2.72 2.06
C ASP A 21 -6.94 -2.94 3.26
N GLN A 22 -7.30 -2.40 4.42
CA GLN A 22 -6.52 -2.48 5.66
C GLN A 22 -6.47 -3.89 6.26
N ASN A 23 -7.35 -4.80 5.84
CA ASN A 23 -7.29 -6.20 6.27
C ASN A 23 -6.11 -6.91 5.58
N ARG A 24 -5.79 -6.50 4.35
CA ARG A 24 -4.67 -7.03 3.56
C ARG A 24 -3.38 -6.20 3.72
N PHE A 25 -3.50 -4.89 3.82
CA PHE A 25 -2.37 -3.96 3.88
C PHE A 25 -2.59 -2.96 5.03
N PRO A 26 -2.37 -3.37 6.28
CA PRO A 26 -2.45 -2.46 7.42
C PRO A 26 -1.48 -1.28 7.28
N LEU A 27 -1.87 -0.15 7.85
CA LEU A 27 -1.00 1.01 7.99
C LEU A 27 0.10 0.68 8.99
N VAL A 28 1.36 0.74 8.55
CA VAL A 28 2.55 0.46 9.37
C VAL A 28 3.29 1.73 9.78
N SER A 29 3.16 2.81 9.01
CA SER A 29 3.71 4.13 9.34
C SER A 29 2.93 5.21 8.58
N ASP A 30 3.16 6.49 8.91
CA ASP A 30 2.46 7.61 8.27
C ASP A 30 2.63 7.57 6.74
N GLY A 31 1.52 7.34 6.01
CA GLY A 31 1.52 7.17 4.55
C GLY A 31 2.12 5.85 4.03
N LEU A 32 2.47 4.89 4.90
CA LEU A 32 3.02 3.59 4.53
C LEU A 32 2.07 2.46 4.93
N TYR A 33 1.53 1.77 3.92
CA TYR A 33 0.70 0.57 4.06
C TYR A 33 1.50 -0.65 3.63
N ARG A 34 1.47 -1.71 4.43
CA ARG A 34 2.23 -2.92 4.13
C ARG A 34 1.46 -4.13 4.56
N SER A 35 1.51 -5.17 3.74
CA SER A 35 0.95 -6.48 4.07
C SER A 35 1.75 -7.16 5.19
N THR A 36 1.06 -7.83 6.10
CA THR A 36 1.70 -8.51 7.24
C THR A 36 2.65 -9.62 6.81
N ASP A 37 2.38 -10.25 5.67
CA ASP A 37 3.20 -11.30 5.07
C ASP A 37 4.35 -10.77 4.20
N TYR A 38 4.58 -9.45 4.14
CA TYR A 38 5.59 -8.84 3.25
C TYR A 38 7.01 -9.36 3.45
N ASP A 39 7.38 -9.69 4.67
CA ASP A 39 8.72 -10.24 4.92
C ASP A 39 8.87 -11.65 4.35
N THR A 40 7.82 -12.47 4.50
CA THR A 40 7.76 -13.89 4.16
C THR A 40 7.30 -14.19 2.73
N ALA A 41 6.71 -13.22 2.03
CA ALA A 41 6.15 -13.43 0.70
C ALA A 41 7.24 -13.56 -0.37
N THR A 42 7.11 -14.57 -1.23
CA THR A 42 8.00 -14.76 -2.40
C THR A 42 7.83 -13.65 -3.43
N ASN A 43 6.59 -13.17 -3.61
CA ASN A 43 6.27 -12.12 -4.58
C ASN A 43 5.99 -10.82 -3.83
N LYS A 44 6.84 -9.82 -4.03
CA LYS A 44 6.76 -8.51 -3.39
C LYS A 44 6.52 -7.44 -4.45
N VAL A 45 5.63 -6.51 -4.15
CA VAL A 45 5.35 -5.34 -4.99
C VAL A 45 5.58 -4.09 -4.16
N ASP A 46 6.46 -3.21 -4.64
CA ASP A 46 6.62 -1.88 -4.05
C ASP A 46 5.90 -0.86 -4.92
N ILE A 47 5.03 -0.07 -4.30
CA ILE A 47 4.24 0.97 -4.95
C ILE A 47 4.59 2.28 -4.25
N SER A 48 5.34 3.14 -4.94
CA SER A 48 5.63 4.49 -4.47
C SER A 48 4.76 5.48 -5.24
N LEU A 49 3.91 6.21 -4.51
CA LEU A 49 2.97 7.17 -5.05
C LEU A 49 3.40 8.58 -4.64
N GLU A 50 3.89 9.32 -5.61
CA GLU A 50 4.24 10.74 -5.50
C GLU A 50 3.17 11.51 -6.28
N THR A 51 2.09 11.93 -5.60
CA THR A 51 0.97 12.61 -6.27
C THR A 51 0.61 13.92 -5.57
N GLY A 52 0.26 14.93 -6.37
CA GLY A 52 -0.59 16.03 -5.92
C GLY A 52 -2.04 15.66 -6.15
N VAL A 53 -2.89 15.84 -5.13
CA VAL A 53 -4.36 15.63 -5.10
C VAL A 53 -4.93 14.68 -6.18
N THR A 54 -4.77 13.38 -6.01
CA THR A 54 -5.46 12.35 -6.82
C THR A 54 -5.96 11.21 -5.92
N SER A 55 -7.10 10.61 -6.27
CA SER A 55 -7.67 9.46 -5.53
C SER A 55 -7.17 8.14 -6.10
N ILE A 56 -6.65 7.26 -5.25
CA ILE A 56 -6.11 5.95 -5.68
C ILE A 56 -6.73 4.85 -4.81
N GLN A 57 -7.32 3.86 -5.48
CA GLN A 57 -8.00 2.71 -4.87
C GLN A 57 -7.13 1.46 -5.04
N VAL A 58 -6.83 0.76 -3.94
CA VAL A 58 -6.04 -0.48 -3.95
C VAL A 58 -6.84 -1.60 -3.27
N SER A 59 -7.05 -2.71 -3.99
CA SER A 59 -7.79 -3.92 -3.55
C SER A 59 -7.10 -5.23 -3.94
#